data_AF-A0A845C7T6-F1
#
_entry.id   AF-A0A845C7T6-F1
#
_cell.length_a   1.000
_cell.length_b   1.000
_cell.length_c   1.000
_cell.angle_alpha   90.00
_cell.angle_beta   90.00
_cell.angle_gamma   90.00
#
_symmetry.space_group_name_H-M   'P 1'
#
loop_
_entity.id
_entity.type
_entity.pdbx_description
1 polymer ?
#
loop_
_entity_poly.entity_id
_entity_poly.type
_entity_poly.pdbx_seq_one_letter_code
_entity_poly.pdbx_strand_id
1 'polypeptide(L)'
;GSAPALVNPAYTSQVDSRTGLLQGRRHWDRFYCLDGVVLDADVNAACNILARLYDEEITLYMPYRDVRALLAERTRTAVGTAPPGLELRGRATEPPSTESELPEPVPKGAD
;
A
#
# COMPACT_ATOMS: atom_id res chain seq x y z
N GLY A 1 -19.76 16.82 -19.08
CA GLY A 1 -20.23 16.14 -17.86
C GLY A 1 -19.13 15.26 -17.34
N SER A 2 -19.08 15.01 -16.04
CA SER A 2 -18.12 14.07 -15.43
C SER A 2 -18.71 12.66 -15.44
N ALA A 3 -17.87 11.65 -15.71
CA ALA A 3 -18.25 10.23 -15.70
C ALA A 3 -17.37 9.47 -14.68
N PRO A 4 -17.90 9.09 -13.51
CA PRO A 4 -17.14 8.33 -12.52
C PRO A 4 -16.96 6.87 -12.94
N ALA A 5 -15.86 6.27 -12.54
CA ALA A 5 -15.57 4.84 -12.72
C ALA A 5 -15.29 4.18 -11.37
N LEU A 6 -15.72 2.93 -11.22
CA LEU A 6 -15.43 2.12 -10.04
C LEU A 6 -14.14 1.33 -10.26
N VAL A 7 -13.26 1.35 -9.27
CA VAL A 7 -12.00 0.61 -9.27
C VAL A 7 -11.82 -0.13 -7.94
N ASN A 8 -10.99 -1.16 -7.93
CA ASN A 8 -10.66 -1.87 -6.70
C ASN A 8 -9.81 -0.96 -5.78
N PRO A 9 -10.22 -0.65 -4.54
CA PRO A 9 -9.47 0.28 -3.68
C PRO A 9 -8.32 -0.38 -2.91
N ALA A 10 -8.18 -1.71 -2.99
CA ALA A 10 -7.26 -2.45 -2.14
C ALA A 10 -5.80 -2.01 -2.34
N TYR A 11 -5.14 -1.77 -1.22
CA TYR A 11 -3.73 -1.37 -1.08
C TYR A 11 -3.34 -0.01 -1.67
N THR A 12 -4.30 0.82 -2.08
CA THR A 12 -4.01 2.13 -2.68
C THR A 12 -3.32 3.12 -1.73
N SER A 13 -3.44 2.93 -0.41
CA SER A 13 -2.68 3.71 0.59
C SER A 13 -1.31 3.10 0.95
N GLN A 14 -0.97 1.92 0.42
CA GLN A 14 0.26 1.18 0.74
C GLN A 14 1.23 1.09 -0.45
N VAL A 15 0.79 1.45 -1.64
CA VAL A 15 1.60 1.50 -2.86
C VAL A 15 2.26 2.88 -2.98
N ASP A 16 3.53 2.93 -3.39
CA ASP A 16 4.20 4.18 -3.78
C ASP A 16 3.71 4.57 -5.18
N SER A 17 2.94 5.65 -5.27
CA SER A 17 2.32 6.11 -6.52
C SER A 17 3.32 6.51 -7.61
N ARG A 18 4.59 6.74 -7.27
CA ARG A 18 5.65 7.07 -8.25
C ARG A 18 6.16 5.83 -8.96
N THR A 19 6.09 4.67 -8.33
CA THR A 19 6.62 3.41 -8.87
C THR A 19 5.56 2.36 -9.15
N GLY A 20 4.36 2.51 -8.57
CA GLY A 20 3.30 1.49 -8.64
C GLY A 20 3.61 0.23 -7.83
N LEU A 21 4.66 0.23 -7.00
CA LEU A 21 5.10 -0.92 -6.24
C LEU A 21 4.59 -0.87 -4.80
N LEU A 22 4.38 -2.05 -4.21
CA LEU A 22 3.96 -2.22 -2.82
C LEU A 22 5.17 -2.04 -1.88
N GLN A 23 5.68 -0.82 -1.82
CA GLN A 23 6.86 -0.42 -1.06
C GLN A 23 6.62 0.93 -0.37
N GLY A 24 7.41 1.21 0.67
CA GLY A 24 7.19 2.38 1.52
C GLY A 24 6.17 2.13 2.61
N ARG A 25 5.80 3.18 3.34
CA ARG A 25 4.90 3.09 4.49
C ARG A 25 4.10 4.38 4.68
N ARG A 26 2.78 4.27 4.78
CA ARG A 26 1.92 5.35 5.29
C ARG A 26 2.04 5.45 6.81
N HIS A 27 2.17 6.67 7.31
CA HIS A 27 2.01 7.00 8.71
C HIS A 27 1.33 8.37 8.81
N TRP A 28 0.10 8.38 9.32
CA TRP A 28 -0.78 9.56 9.37
C TRP A 28 -1.01 10.19 7.99
N ASP A 29 -0.64 11.46 7.86
CA ASP A 29 -0.74 12.35 6.70
C ASP A 29 0.44 12.18 5.72
N ARG A 30 1.39 11.31 6.04
CA ARG A 30 2.61 11.11 5.25
C ARG A 30 2.73 9.70 4.71
N PHE A 31 3.28 9.60 3.51
CA PHE A 31 3.75 8.36 2.92
C PHE A 31 5.26 8.42 2.75
N TYR A 32 5.97 7.53 3.43
CA TYR A 32 7.42 7.44 3.42
C TYR A 32 7.86 6.43 2.37
N CYS A 33 8.45 6.93 1.29
CA CYS A 33 8.95 6.11 0.21
C CYS A 33 10.28 5.44 0.56
N LEU A 34 10.62 4.38 -0.17
CA LEU A 34 11.84 3.60 0.08
C LEU A 34 13.13 4.40 -0.19
N ASP A 35 13.09 5.34 -1.13
CA ASP A 35 14.20 6.25 -1.49
C ASP A 35 14.36 7.43 -0.52
N GLY A 36 13.56 7.48 0.56
CA GLY A 36 13.58 8.55 1.56
C GLY A 36 12.74 9.78 1.21
N VAL A 37 12.10 9.82 0.04
CA VAL A 37 11.13 10.86 -0.30
C VAL A 37 9.86 10.68 0.56
N VAL A 38 9.24 11.79 0.94
CA VAL A 38 7.98 11.80 1.69
C VAL A 38 6.91 12.48 0.86
N LEU A 39 5.78 11.80 0.66
CA LEU A 39 4.62 12.32 -0.03
C LEU A 39 3.50 12.63 0.97
N ASP A 40 2.58 13.51 0.58
CA ASP A 40 1.26 13.57 1.21
C ASP A 40 0.54 12.23 1.00
N ALA A 41 0.03 11.65 2.07
CA ALA A 41 -0.54 10.31 2.03
C ALA A 41 -1.83 10.22 1.20
N ASP A 42 -2.65 11.27 1.21
CA ASP A 42 -3.93 11.28 0.51
C ASP A 42 -3.72 11.57 -0.98
N VAL A 43 -2.76 12.44 -1.32
CA VAL A 43 -2.32 12.64 -2.71
C VAL A 43 -1.77 11.32 -3.29
N ASN A 44 -0.92 10.62 -2.53
CA ASN A 44 -0.39 9.31 -2.95
C ASN A 44 -1.52 8.31 -3.21
N ALA A 45 -2.47 8.19 -2.29
CA ALA A 45 -3.61 7.30 -2.44
C ALA A 45 -4.50 7.66 -3.65
N ALA A 46 -4.73 8.95 -3.88
CA ALA A 46 -5.50 9.43 -5.03
C ALA A 46 -4.82 9.10 -6.37
N CYS A 47 -3.51 9.28 -6.47
CA CYS A 47 -2.74 8.88 -7.66
C CYS A 47 -2.82 7.36 -7.90
N ASN A 48 -2.78 6.55 -6.84
CA ASN A 48 -2.95 5.10 -6.96
C ASN A 48 -4.37 4.68 -7.41
N ILE A 49 -5.41 5.38 -6.94
CA ILE A 49 -6.79 5.17 -7.42
C ILE A 49 -6.91 5.50 -8.90
N LEU A 50 -6.30 6.61 -9.36
CA LEU A 50 -6.25 6.96 -10.77
C LEU A 50 -5.51 5.90 -11.59
N ALA A 51 -4.34 5.44 -11.13
CA ALA A 51 -3.57 4.41 -11.81
C ALA A 51 -4.35 3.07 -11.92
N ARG A 52 -5.15 2.73 -10.89
CA ARG A 52 -5.97 1.52 -10.88
C ARG A 52 -7.03 1.50 -11.98
N LEU A 53 -7.45 2.66 -12.50
CA LEU A 53 -8.37 2.73 -13.64
C LEU A 53 -7.81 2.04 -14.90
N TYR A 54 -6.49 2.01 -15.04
CA TYR A 54 -5.79 1.46 -16.21
C TYR A 54 -5.11 0.12 -15.92
N ASP A 55 -5.36 -0.47 -14.75
CA ASP A 55 -4.78 -1.75 -14.36
C ASP A 55 -5.70 -2.90 -14.80
N GLU A 56 -5.35 -3.57 -15.89
CA GLU A 56 -6.16 -4.65 -16.47
C GLU A 56 -6.11 -5.94 -15.66
N GLU A 57 -5.08 -6.14 -14.82
CA GLU A 57 -4.94 -7.36 -14.03
C GLU A 57 -5.75 -7.28 -12.72
N ILE A 58 -5.85 -6.10 -12.10
CA ILE A 58 -6.62 -5.92 -10.87
C ILE A 58 -8.07 -5.55 -11.20
N THR A 59 -8.94 -6.56 -11.24
CA THR A 59 -10.37 -6.35 -11.47
C THR A 59 -11.08 -5.74 -10.24
N LEU A 60 -12.22 -5.08 -10.49
CA LEU A 60 -13.03 -4.41 -9.46
C LEU A 60 -13.35 -5.29 -8.25
N TYR A 61 -13.65 -6.58 -8.48
CA TYR A 61 -14.08 -7.52 -7.44
C TYR A 61 -12.99 -8.51 -7.02
N MET A 62 -11.74 -8.32 -7.46
CA MET A 62 -10.62 -9.16 -7.03
C MET A 62 -10.47 -9.11 -5.49
N PRO A 63 -10.45 -10.27 -4.80
CA PRO A 63 -10.25 -10.32 -3.35
C PRO A 63 -8.96 -9.63 -2.94
N TYR A 64 -8.98 -8.90 -1.82
CA TYR A 64 -7.81 -8.14 -1.35
C TYR A 64 -6.56 -9.01 -1.16
N ARG A 65 -6.70 -10.31 -0.84
CA ARG A 65 -5.55 -11.22 -0.72
C ARG A 65 -4.86 -11.45 -2.06
N ASP A 66 -5.63 -11.59 -3.12
CA ASP A 66 -5.11 -11.80 -4.48
C ASP A 66 -4.50 -10.51 -5.02
N VAL A 67 -5.12 -9.36 -4.75
CA VAL A 67 -4.53 -8.04 -5.05
C VAL A 67 -3.16 -7.89 -4.37
N ARG A 68 -3.05 -8.29 -3.10
CA ARG A 68 -1.77 -8.23 -2.37
C ARG A 68 -0.73 -9.15 -3.01
N ALA A 69 -1.10 -10.37 -3.36
CA ALA A 69 -0.20 -11.34 -3.96
C ALA A 69 0.35 -10.82 -5.30
N LEU A 70 -0.53 -10.28 -6.15
CA LEU A 70 -0.14 -9.70 -7.43
C LEU A 70 0.78 -8.48 -7.26
N LEU A 71 0.42 -7.52 -6.40
CA LEU A 71 1.25 -6.35 -6.13
C LEU A 71 2.62 -6.72 -5.52
N ALA A 72 2.65 -7.74 -4.66
CA ALA A 72 3.90 -8.26 -4.10
C ALA A 72 4.77 -8.96 -5.16
N GLU A 73 4.17 -9.69 -6.11
CA GLU A 73 4.89 -10.25 -7.25
C GLU A 73 5.49 -9.15 -8.13
N ARG A 74 4.69 -8.17 -8.56
CA ARG A 74 5.17 -7.01 -9.33
C ARG A 74 6.35 -6.31 -8.65
N THR A 75 6.26 -6.13 -7.33
CA THR A 75 7.34 -5.54 -6.53
C THR A 75 8.59 -6.40 -6.54
N ARG A 76 8.48 -7.72 -6.36
CA ARG A 76 9.62 -8.65 -6.42
C ARG A 76 10.30 -8.65 -7.79
N THR A 77 9.52 -8.66 -8.86
CA THR A 77 10.05 -8.63 -10.23
C THR A 77 10.75 -7.30 -10.54
N ALA A 78 10.15 -6.17 -10.14
CA ALA A 78 10.69 -4.84 -10.42
C ALA A 78 11.97 -4.52 -9.62
N VAL A 79 12.07 -5.01 -8.38
CA VAL A 79 13.26 -4.83 -7.54
C VAL A 79 14.43 -5.72 -7.98
N GLY A 80 14.18 -6.72 -8.85
CA GLY A 80 15.21 -7.52 -9.52
C GLY A 80 16.27 -8.04 -8.57
N THR A 81 16.06 -9.24 -7.99
CA THR A 81 17.02 -10.05 -7.21
C THR A 81 18.41 -9.40 -7.10
N ALA A 82 18.66 -8.67 -6.00
CA ALA A 82 20.00 -8.19 -5.71
C ALA A 82 20.96 -9.39 -5.80
N PRO A 83 22.12 -9.29 -6.49
CA PRO A 83 23.07 -10.39 -6.51
C PRO A 83 23.45 -10.78 -5.07
N PRO A 84 23.67 -12.08 -4.79
CA PRO A 84 24.09 -12.50 -3.45
C PRO A 84 25.35 -11.73 -3.06
N GLY A 85 25.25 -10.87 -2.03
CA GLY A 85 26.36 -10.02 -1.57
C GLY A 85 26.05 -8.52 -1.41
N LEU A 86 24.86 -8.04 -1.82
CA LEU A 86 24.37 -6.68 -1.53
C LEU A 86 23.14 -6.67 -0.61
N GLU A 87 23.09 -7.61 0.33
CA GLU A 87 22.09 -7.53 1.39
C GLU A 87 22.39 -6.31 2.28
N LEU A 88 21.52 -5.29 2.22
CA LEU A 88 21.49 -4.27 3.25
C LEU A 88 21.27 -5.01 4.58
N ARG A 89 22.30 -5.07 5.44
CA ARG A 89 22.13 -5.49 6.84
C ARG A 89 21.36 -4.40 7.60
N GLY A 90 20.12 -4.20 7.21
CA GLY A 90 19.12 -3.50 7.99
C GLY A 90 18.78 -4.40 9.18
N ARG A 91 19.02 -3.89 10.39
CA ARG A 91 18.57 -4.48 11.65
C ARG A 91 17.12 -4.91 11.48
N ALA A 92 16.80 -6.17 11.75
CA ALA A 92 15.46 -6.71 11.64
C ALA A 92 14.47 -5.79 12.38
N THR A 93 13.72 -4.99 11.62
CA THR A 93 12.50 -4.39 12.12
C THR A 93 11.45 -5.48 12.01
N GLU A 94 10.85 -5.80 13.16
CA GLU A 94 9.72 -6.71 13.31
C GLU A 94 8.76 -6.64 12.11
N PRO A 95 8.23 -7.79 11.64
CA PRO A 95 7.23 -7.79 10.60
C PRO A 95 6.03 -6.95 11.03
N PRO A 96 5.42 -6.16 10.13
CA PRO A 96 4.37 -5.23 10.49
C PRO A 96 3.14 -5.97 11.02
N SER A 97 2.75 -5.67 12.27
CA SER A 97 1.45 -6.02 12.81
C SER A 97 0.36 -5.39 11.94
N THR A 98 -0.46 -6.22 11.29
CA THR A 98 -1.60 -5.81 10.46
C THR A 98 -2.84 -5.44 11.27
N GLU A 99 -2.70 -5.08 12.55
CA GLU A 99 -3.85 -4.70 13.36
C GLU A 99 -4.12 -3.20 13.20
N SER A 100 -5.08 -2.92 12.31
CA SER A 100 -5.96 -1.77 12.47
C SER A 100 -6.66 -1.94 13.82
N GLU A 101 -6.07 -1.45 14.91
CA GLU A 101 -6.74 -1.37 16.20
C GLU A 101 -7.99 -0.50 16.04
N LEU A 102 -9.15 -1.16 15.99
CA LEU A 102 -10.42 -0.53 16.29
C LEU A 102 -10.33 -0.08 17.76
N PRO A 103 -10.71 1.17 18.10
CA PRO A 103 -10.71 1.59 19.49
C PRO A 103 -11.64 0.69 20.31
N GLU A 104 -11.14 0.20 21.45
CA GLU A 104 -11.91 -0.54 22.45
C GLU A 104 -13.19 0.23 22.81
N PRO A 105 -14.36 -0.44 22.90
CA PRO A 105 -15.60 0.23 23.25
C PRO A 105 -15.52 0.76 24.69
N VAL A 106 -15.75 2.07 24.85
CA VAL A 106 -15.81 2.75 26.14
C VAL A 106 -16.85 2.06 27.04
N PRO A 107 -16.51 1.67 28.28
CA PRO A 107 -17.46 1.07 29.19
C PRO A 107 -18.58 2.05 29.51
N LYS A 108 -19.83 1.65 29.27
CA LYS A 108 -21.01 2.39 29.72
C LYS A 108 -21.02 2.37 31.25
N GLY A 109 -20.91 3.54 31.86
CA GLY A 109 -21.21 3.71 33.28
C GLY A 109 -22.61 3.20 33.56
N ALA A 110 -22.74 2.33 34.56
CA ALA A 110 -24.02 1.96 35.13
C ALA A 110 -24.54 3.14 35.97
N ASP A 111 -25.78 3.55 35.71
CA ASP A 111 -26.58 4.39 36.61
C ASP A 111 -26.89 3.64 37.93
#